data_AF-L8MZN0-F1
#
_entry.id   AF-L8MZN0-F1
#
_cell.length_a   1.000
_cell.length_b   1.000
_cell.length_c   1.000
_cell.angle_alpha   90.00
_cell.angle_beta   90.00
_cell.angle_gamma   90.00
#
_symmetry.space_group_name_H-M   'P 1'
#
loop_
_entity.id
_entity.type
_entity.pdbx_description
1 polymer ?
#
loop_
_entity_poly.entity_id
_entity_poly.type
_entity_poly.pdbx_seq_one_letter_code
_entity_poly.pdbx_strand_id
1 'polypeptide(L)'
;MAISLDLPQELEQELSVEAGKVSLSLPEYILQLLSVRKFLDGQLRTGSDLVSYWQSEGLINSRPEIKDSQEYACQIRHASEHRQHL
;
A
#
# COMPACT_ATOMS: atom_id res chain seq x y z
N MET A 1 -23.00 -5.30 17.25
CA MET A 1 -23.52 -4.07 16.60
C MET A 1 -23.51 -4.35 15.10
N ALA A 2 -24.63 -4.15 14.40
CA ALA A 2 -24.74 -4.44 12.98
C ALA A 2 -24.72 -3.13 12.18
N ILE A 3 -23.90 -3.07 11.13
CA ILE A 3 -23.82 -1.94 10.19
C ILE A 3 -24.11 -2.52 8.82
N SER A 4 -25.15 -2.01 8.14
CA SER A 4 -25.45 -2.37 6.76
C SER A 4 -24.80 -1.36 5.83
N LEU A 5 -24.05 -1.85 4.84
CA LEU A 5 -23.41 -1.06 3.80
C LEU A 5 -24.05 -1.43 2.47
N ASP A 6 -24.73 -0.48 1.84
CA ASP A 6 -25.23 -0.64 0.48
C ASP A 6 -24.08 -0.36 -0.49
N LEU A 7 -23.58 -1.41 -1.13
CA LEU A 7 -22.51 -1.34 -2.12
C LEU A 7 -23.10 -1.45 -3.53
N PRO A 8 -22.58 -0.69 -4.51
CA PRO A 8 -22.88 -0.95 -5.93
C PRO A 8 -22.48 -2.39 -6.30
N GLN A 9 -23.25 -3.01 -7.20
CA GLN A 9 -23.07 -4.40 -7.57
C GLN A 9 -21.69 -4.66 -8.19
N GLU A 10 -21.16 -3.69 -8.94
CA GLU A 10 -19.84 -3.77 -9.56
C GLU A 10 -18.75 -3.84 -8.49
N LEU A 11 -18.88 -3.04 -7.42
CA LEU A 11 -17.91 -2.98 -6.34
C LEU A 11 -17.93 -4.25 -5.48
N GLU A 12 -19.11 -4.82 -5.24
CA GLU A 12 -19.24 -6.11 -4.55
C GLU A 12 -18.52 -7.24 -5.30
N GLN A 13 -18.62 -7.26 -6.63
CA GLN A 13 -17.95 -8.25 -7.47
C GLN A 13 -16.42 -8.09 -7.43
N GLU A 14 -15.92 -6.86 -7.55
CA GLU A 14 -14.48 -6.59 -7.45
C GLU A 14 -13.91 -7.03 -6.09
N LEU A 15 -14.57 -6.65 -5.00
CA LEU A 15 -14.16 -7.04 -3.65
C LEU A 15 -14.20 -8.56 -3.44
N SER A 16 -15.19 -9.24 -4.03
CA SER A 16 -15.30 -10.70 -3.95
C SER A 16 -14.14 -11.40 -4.68
N VAL A 17 -13.73 -10.86 -5.84
CA VAL A 17 -12.57 -11.36 -6.59
C VAL A 17 -11.29 -11.14 -5.78
N GLU A 18 -11.12 -9.98 -5.16
CA GLU A 18 -9.96 -9.71 -4.31
C GLU A 18 -9.91 -10.59 -3.06
N ALA A 19 -11.05 -10.78 -2.38
CA ALA A 19 -11.17 -11.70 -1.26
C ALA A 19 -10.76 -13.13 -1.65
N GLY A 20 -11.17 -13.58 -2.84
CA GLY A 20 -10.77 -14.87 -3.42
C GLY A 20 -9.26 -15.02 -3.63
N LYS A 21 -8.56 -13.95 -4.03
CA LYS A 21 -7.08 -13.97 -4.18
C LYS A 21 -6.37 -14.16 -2.85
N VAL A 22 -6.96 -13.67 -1.75
CA VAL A 22 -6.40 -13.75 -0.40
C VAL A 22 -6.98 -14.93 0.39
N SER A 23 -7.80 -15.78 -0.25
CA SER A 23 -8.47 -16.94 0.37
C SER A 23 -9.32 -16.58 1.59
N LEU A 24 -9.96 -15.41 1.55
CA LEU A 24 -10.88 -14.92 2.58
C LEU A 24 -12.30 -14.87 2.05
N SER A 25 -13.29 -15.01 2.94
CA SER A 25 -14.66 -14.70 2.59
C SER A 25 -14.84 -13.18 2.44
N LEU A 26 -15.82 -12.75 1.63
CA LEU A 26 -16.11 -11.32 1.45
C LEU A 26 -16.33 -10.58 2.79
N PRO A 27 -17.07 -11.10 3.78
CA PRO A 27 -17.21 -10.44 5.07
C PRO A 27 -15.89 -10.32 5.85
N GLU A 28 -15.06 -11.36 5.85
CA GLU A 28 -13.74 -11.34 6.52
C GLU A 28 -12.80 -10.33 5.85
N TYR A 29 -12.81 -10.30 4.52
CA TYR A 29 -12.02 -9.37 3.74
C TYR A 29 -12.45 -7.92 3.99
N ILE A 30 -13.74 -7.64 4.06
CA ILE A 30 -14.27 -6.31 4.40
C ILE A 30 -13.88 -5.92 5.84
N LEU A 31 -14.00 -6.83 6.81
CA LEU A 31 -13.57 -6.57 8.19
C LEU A 31 -12.07 -6.27 8.25
N GLN A 32 -11.25 -7.00 7.49
CA GLN A 32 -9.82 -6.73 7.40
C GLN A 32 -9.56 -5.35 6.80
N LEU A 33 -10.18 -4.99 5.67
CA LEU A 33 -10.09 -3.66 5.06
C LEU A 33 -10.47 -2.53 6.03
N LEU A 34 -11.58 -2.70 6.75
CA LEU A 34 -12.04 -1.72 7.74
C LEU A 34 -11.10 -1.62 8.95
N SER A 35 -10.47 -2.72 9.36
CA SER A 35 -9.49 -2.75 10.46
C SER A 35 -8.11 -2.20 10.05
N VAL A 36 -7.71 -2.43 8.79
CA VAL A 36 -6.43 -2.00 8.20
C VAL A 36 -6.48 -0.54 7.77
N ARG A 37 -7.67 0.09 7.73
CA ARG A 37 -7.83 1.55 7.74
C ARG A 37 -7.32 2.14 9.07
N LYS A 38 -6.03 1.94 9.36
CA LYS A 38 -5.20 2.93 10.04
C LYS A 38 -5.25 4.16 9.18
N PHE A 39 -6.24 4.98 9.47
CA PHE A 39 -6.43 6.28 8.91
C PHE A 39 -5.16 7.07 9.26
N LEU A 40 -4.27 7.25 8.28
CA LEU A 40 -3.06 8.09 8.41
C LEU A 40 -3.42 9.58 8.48
N ASP A 41 -4.62 9.94 8.93
CA ASP A 41 -5.08 11.32 9.03
C ASP A 41 -4.32 12.02 10.14
N GLY A 42 -3.31 12.77 9.73
CA GLY A 42 -2.56 13.67 10.60
C GLY A 42 -1.57 12.99 11.54
N GLN A 43 -1.26 11.70 11.38
CA GLN A 43 -0.25 11.02 12.19
C GLN A 43 1.16 11.11 11.60
N LEU A 44 1.27 11.27 10.27
CA LEU A 44 2.53 11.49 9.57
C LEU A 44 2.66 12.97 9.18
N ARG A 45 2.92 13.84 10.16
CA ARG A 45 3.05 15.29 9.90
C ARG A 45 4.49 15.71 9.65
N THR A 46 5.44 14.93 10.15
CA THR A 46 6.86 15.23 10.07
C THR A 46 7.63 14.11 9.36
N GLY A 47 8.81 14.45 8.84
CA GLY A 47 9.70 13.46 8.23
C GLY A 47 10.09 12.33 9.21
N SER A 48 10.20 12.64 10.51
CA SER A 48 10.48 11.62 11.53
C SER A 48 9.33 10.63 11.74
N ASP A 49 8.08 11.09 11.65
CA ASP A 49 6.91 10.22 11.76
C ASP A 49 6.89 9.23 10.59
N LEU A 50 7.20 9.72 9.39
CA LEU A 50 7.28 8.92 8.17
C LEU A 50 8.37 7.85 8.25
N VAL A 51 9.58 8.21 8.73
CA VAL A 51 10.67 7.26 8.93
C VAL A 51 10.31 6.21 9.97
N SER A 52 9.67 6.61 11.07
CA SER A 52 9.22 5.68 12.13
C SER A 52 8.17 4.70 11.61
N TYR A 53 7.25 5.18 10.77
CA TYR A 53 6.25 4.34 10.09
C TYR A 53 6.91 3.34 9.13
N TRP A 54 7.84 3.78 8.29
CA TRP A 54 8.57 2.87 7.40
C TRP A 54 9.36 1.81 8.17
N GLN A 55 9.88 2.16 9.35
CA GLN A 55 10.54 1.19 10.20
C GLN A 55 9.56 0.19 10.82
N SER A 56 8.39 0.62 11.30
CA SER A 56 7.38 -0.30 11.85
C SER A 56 6.79 -1.24 10.80
N GLU A 57 6.70 -0.80 9.55
CA GLU A 57 6.24 -1.62 8.42
C GLU A 57 7.38 -2.45 7.79
N GLY A 58 8.59 -2.41 8.35
CA GLY A 58 9.73 -3.20 7.88
C GLY A 58 10.26 -2.81 6.49
N LEU A 59 9.98 -1.59 6.04
CA LEU A 59 10.36 -1.08 4.72
C LEU A 59 11.82 -0.60 4.67
N ILE A 60 12.39 -0.20 5.81
CA ILE A 60 13.81 0.18 5.88
C ILE A 60 14.68 -1.05 5.63
N ASN A 61 15.63 -0.93 4.71
CA ASN A 61 16.51 -2.00 4.21
C ASN A 61 15.80 -3.13 3.41
N SER A 62 14.55 -2.94 3.00
CA SER A 62 13.80 -3.93 2.20
C SER A 62 14.36 -4.12 0.77
N ARG A 63 15.17 -3.17 0.27
CA ARG A 63 15.73 -3.14 -1.08
C ARG A 63 17.27 -3.22 -1.04
N PRO A 64 17.85 -4.35 -0.63
CA PRO A 64 19.31 -4.49 -0.44
C PRO A 64 20.10 -4.42 -1.75
N GLU A 65 19.44 -4.59 -2.89
CA GLU A 65 20.07 -4.46 -4.21
C GLU A 65 20.37 -3.00 -4.58
N ILE A 66 19.72 -2.03 -3.93
CA ILE A 66 20.00 -0.60 -4.08
C ILE A 66 21.11 -0.22 -3.09
N LYS A 67 22.36 -0.27 -3.56
CA LYS A 67 23.53 0.05 -2.74
C LYS A 67 23.75 1.56 -2.55
N ASP A 68 23.48 2.33 -3.60
CA ASP A 68 23.52 3.80 -3.58
C ASP A 68 22.16 4.32 -4.05
N SER A 69 21.41 4.90 -3.13
CA SER A 69 20.06 5.40 -3.40
C SER A 69 20.08 6.63 -4.31
N GLN A 70 21.15 7.42 -4.28
CA GLN A 70 21.28 8.64 -5.08
C GLN A 70 21.63 8.30 -6.53
N GLU A 71 22.58 7.39 -6.74
CA GLU A 71 22.91 6.89 -8.08
C GLU A 71 21.70 6.21 -8.71
N TYR A 72 21.01 5.35 -7.97
CA TYR A 72 19.81 4.66 -8.44
C TYR A 72 18.69 5.64 -8.83
N ALA A 73 18.46 6.69 -8.03
CA ALA A 73 17.50 7.73 -8.36
C ALA A 73 17.88 8.50 -9.64
N CYS A 74 19.17 8.74 -9.88
CA CYS A 74 19.64 9.34 -11.13
C CYS A 74 19.43 8.43 -12.34
N GLN A 75 19.68 7.12 -12.21
CA GLN A 75 19.41 6.14 -13.26
C GLN A 75 17.92 6.10 -13.62
N ILE A 76 17.02 6.13 -12.62
CA ILE A 76 15.57 6.17 -12.85
C ILE A 76 15.19 7.42 -13.65
N ARG A 77 15.72 8.58 -13.26
CA ARG A 77 15.44 9.86 -13.92
C ARG A 77 15.89 9.83 -15.38
N HIS A 78 17.14 9.39 -15.61
CA HIS A 78 17.71 9.28 -16.94
C HIS A 78 16.92 8.34 -17.86
N ALA A 79 16.55 7.15 -17.37
CA ALA A 79 15.75 6.21 -18.16
C ALA A 79 14.35 6.76 -18.47
N SER A 80 13.72 7.45 -17.51
CA SER A 80 12.41 8.09 -17.73
C SER A 80 12.48 9.19 -18.79
N GLU A 81 13.50 10.06 -18.73
CA GLU A 81 13.75 11.13 -19.70
C GLU A 81 13.95 10.59 -21.12
N HIS A 82 14.66 9.47 -21.26
CA HIS A 82 14.96 8.84 -22.54
C HIS A 82 13.94 7.77 -22.95
N ARG A 83 12.84 7.61 -22.20
CA ARG A 83 11.81 6.56 -22.37
C ARG A 83 12.39 5.16 -22.49
N GLN A 84 13.46 4.89 -21.75
CA GLN A 84 14.01 3.54 -21.60
C GLN A 84 13.23 2.81 -20.51
N HIS A 85 12.84 1.56 -20.77
CA HIS A 85 12.31 0.69 -19.72
C HIS A 85 13.48 0.24 -18.83
N LEU A 86 13.37 0.48 -17.52
CA LEU A 86 14.26 -0.05 -16.48
C LEU A 86 13.88 -1.49 -16.12
#